data_AF-A0A7V5UKR2-F1
#
_entry.id   AF-A0A7V5UKR2-F1
#
_cell.length_a   1.000
_cell.length_b   1.000
_cell.length_c   1.000
_cell.angle_alpha   90.00
_cell.angle_beta   90.00
_cell.angle_gamma   90.00
#
_symmetry.space_group_name_H-M   'P 1'
#
loop_
_entity.id
_entity.type
_entity.pdbx_description
1 polymer ?
#
loop_
_entity_poly.entity_id
_entity_poly.type
_entity_poly.pdbx_seq_one_letter_code
_entity_poly.pdbx_strand_id
1 'polypeptide(L)'
;TIILSQRQGGWNSDDNQNLNLGRFRISVAPVEAEADPIPSKVRAILALPPSERTDSQWNALFSYWRTTVPEWSDANRRIEELWKQHPEGTTQLVLKERSVPRQTYVLERGDFLKPLDPVTPGVPDFLHPFSCQGRPTRLDFARWLVARESPTTARAIVNRLWQAYFGRGLVETSEDLGTTGSPPTHPKLLDWLAVELMDNNWSLKHIHRLIVSSAVYQRSSHVSEASYRADPDNRWLARGPRFRVDAEIVHDIVLAAAGLLRRDVGGRSVYPPAPEFLFQRPASYGPKTWAYDRDGQQYRRAIYTFRFRSVPHPPLQAFDAPSGEFSTVRRPRTNTPLQALVTLNEPLFFEAAQGLARRTLSRPQTDDQARLVYAFRCCVARFPTDEELAVLRQLLQRQRTRLEQGKLDAARLLVDAYGRPSPRVDGVDDRELAAWTLVCRVLLNLDETITKE
;
A
#
# COMPACT_ATOMS: atom_id res chain seq x y z
N THR A 1 44.97 -9.65 12.41
CA THR A 1 44.01 -9.18 11.40
C THR A 1 43.86 -7.67 11.48
N ILE A 2 44.13 -6.94 10.39
CA ILE A 2 43.83 -5.50 10.30
C ILE A 2 42.39 -5.37 9.78
N ILE A 3 41.51 -4.71 10.53
CA ILE A 3 40.11 -4.51 10.14
C ILE A 3 39.89 -3.02 9.90
N LEU A 4 39.62 -2.65 8.64
CA LEU A 4 39.18 -1.30 8.29
C LEU A 4 37.67 -1.23 8.47
N SER A 5 37.20 -0.34 9.35
CA SER A 5 35.79 -0.18 9.67
C SER A 5 35.36 1.25 9.35
N GLN A 6 34.48 1.42 8.37
CA GLN A 6 33.85 2.70 8.07
C GLN A 6 32.80 3.03 9.13
N ARG A 7 33.05 4.04 9.97
CA ARG A 7 32.15 4.44 11.06
C ARG A 7 31.08 5.46 10.64
N GLN A 8 31.18 6.01 9.43
CA GLN A 8 30.18 6.91 8.85
C GLN A 8 30.06 6.69 7.33
N GLY A 9 28.81 6.50 6.89
CA GLY A 9 28.42 6.21 5.51
C GLY A 9 27.03 5.59 5.56
N GLY A 10 26.01 6.40 5.32
CA GLY A 10 24.64 5.88 5.19
C GLY A 10 24.54 5.06 3.91
N TRP A 11 23.76 3.98 3.94
CA TRP A 11 23.29 3.27 2.76
C TRP A 11 22.46 4.26 1.92
N ASN A 12 23.06 4.91 0.92
CA ASN A 12 22.32 5.64 -0.09
C ASN A 12 22.04 4.70 -1.27
N SER A 13 20.85 4.80 -1.86
CA SER A 13 20.28 3.89 -2.87
C SER A 13 20.98 3.89 -4.23
N ASP A 14 22.16 4.48 -4.33
CA ASP A 14 22.72 4.91 -5.61
C ASP A 14 24.03 4.17 -5.95
N ASP A 15 24.45 3.16 -5.18
CA ASP A 15 25.71 2.42 -5.32
C ASP A 15 26.99 3.28 -5.46
N ASN A 16 26.86 4.60 -5.31
CA ASN A 16 27.95 5.54 -5.21
C ASN A 16 28.52 5.47 -3.80
N GLN A 17 29.27 4.41 -3.55
CA GLN A 17 30.29 4.38 -2.52
C GLN A 17 31.24 5.55 -2.81
N ASN A 18 31.05 6.68 -2.14
CA ASN A 18 32.09 7.71 -2.08
C ASN A 18 33.23 7.13 -1.21
N LEU A 19 34.14 6.43 -1.88
CA LEU A 19 35.34 5.80 -1.34
C LEU A 19 36.36 6.88 -0.93
N ASN A 20 36.40 7.26 0.35
CA ASN A 20 37.48 8.09 0.91
C ASN A 20 38.53 7.28 1.68
N LEU A 21 38.92 6.11 1.16
CA LEU A 21 40.17 5.43 1.52
C LEU A 21 40.84 4.85 0.26
N GLY A 22 41.15 5.71 -0.72
CA GLY A 22 41.60 5.28 -2.05
C GLY A 22 43.07 4.85 -2.16
N ARG A 23 43.94 5.19 -1.19
CA ARG A 23 45.39 4.91 -1.29
C ARG A 23 46.01 4.60 0.07
N PHE A 24 45.87 3.37 0.54
CA PHE A 24 46.64 2.88 1.69
C PHE A 24 47.91 2.16 1.22
N ARG A 25 49.00 2.33 1.96
CA ARG A 25 50.23 1.56 1.79
C ARG A 25 50.41 0.70 3.02
N ILE A 26 50.44 -0.61 2.82
CA ILE A 26 50.80 -1.57 3.86
C ILE A 26 52.30 -1.85 3.70
N SER A 27 53.05 -1.68 4.77
CA SER A 27 54.44 -2.10 4.85
C SER A 27 54.55 -3.17 5.94
N VAL A 28 55.19 -4.28 5.61
CA VAL A 28 55.38 -5.40 6.53
C VAL A 28 56.88 -5.53 6.77
N ALA A 29 57.28 -5.63 8.04
CA ALA A 29 58.65 -5.94 8.43
C ALA A 29 58.73 -7.43 8.78
N PRO A 30 59.86 -8.11 8.51
CA PRO A 30 60.07 -9.49 8.94
C PRO A 30 60.27 -9.48 10.45
N VAL A 31 59.18 -9.76 11.17
CA VAL A 31 59.19 -10.00 12.61
C VAL A 31 58.67 -11.42 12.80
N GLU A 32 59.40 -12.24 13.56
CA GLU A 32 58.86 -13.50 14.09
C GLU A 32 57.82 -13.16 15.16
N ALA A 33 56.61 -12.81 14.71
CA ALA A 33 55.48 -12.55 15.58
C ALA A 33 54.46 -13.67 15.41
N GLU A 34 54.26 -14.46 16.46
CA GLU A 34 53.19 -15.45 16.49
C GLU A 34 51.85 -14.73 16.70
N ALA A 35 50.96 -14.84 15.71
CA ALA A 35 49.64 -14.24 15.80
C ALA A 35 48.81 -14.99 16.83
N ASP A 36 48.28 -14.27 17.81
CA ASP A 36 47.31 -14.83 18.74
C ASP A 36 46.13 -15.44 17.98
N PRO A 37 45.87 -16.76 18.11
CA PRO A 37 44.82 -17.44 17.36
C PRO A 37 43.42 -17.06 17.84
N ILE A 38 43.29 -16.44 19.03
CA ILE A 38 42.02 -16.11 19.67
C ILE A 38 41.57 -14.69 19.29
N PRO A 39 40.36 -14.49 18.76
CA PRO A 39 39.81 -13.16 18.50
C PRO A 39 39.79 -12.28 19.74
N SER A 40 40.11 -11.00 19.60
CA SER A 40 40.22 -10.04 20.70
C SER A 40 38.98 -9.97 21.60
N LYS A 41 37.77 -10.10 21.01
CA LYS A 41 36.50 -10.15 21.75
C LYS A 41 36.39 -11.39 22.65
N VAL A 42 36.86 -12.54 22.17
CA VAL A 42 36.85 -13.81 22.92
C VAL A 42 37.90 -13.76 24.04
N ARG A 43 39.09 -13.22 23.74
CA ARG A 43 40.15 -13.01 24.73
C ARG A 43 39.71 -12.09 25.87
N ALA A 44 39.01 -11.00 25.56
CA ALA A 44 38.47 -10.09 26.57
C ALA A 44 37.49 -10.81 27.53
N ILE A 45 36.70 -11.77 27.03
CA ILE A 45 35.80 -12.56 27.87
C ILE A 45 36.58 -13.58 28.71
N LEU A 46 37.60 -14.23 28.12
CA LEU A 46 38.45 -15.20 28.84
C LEU A 46 39.22 -14.56 30.01
N ALA A 47 39.53 -13.27 29.92
CA ALA A 47 40.17 -12.50 30.99
C ALA A 47 39.25 -12.25 32.21
N LEU A 48 37.94 -12.40 32.07
CA LEU A 48 36.99 -12.33 33.19
C LEU A 48 36.94 -13.67 33.94
N PRO A 49 36.86 -13.65 35.29
CA PRO A 49 36.58 -14.84 36.10
C PRO A 49 35.31 -15.56 35.63
N PRO A 50 35.25 -16.91 35.62
CA PRO A 50 34.06 -17.64 35.19
C PRO A 50 32.76 -17.23 35.88
N SER A 51 32.84 -16.84 37.16
CA SER A 51 31.71 -16.35 37.97
C SER A 51 31.16 -14.99 37.56
N GLU A 52 31.92 -14.21 36.78
CA GLU A 52 31.55 -12.84 36.36
C GLU A 52 31.07 -12.78 34.90
N ARG A 53 31.06 -13.93 34.20
CA ARG A 53 30.63 -14.01 32.81
C ARG A 53 29.11 -14.11 32.72
N THR A 54 28.53 -13.22 31.93
CA THR A 54 27.10 -13.24 31.56
C THR A 54 26.78 -14.40 30.60
N ASP A 55 25.52 -14.79 30.50
CA ASP A 55 25.06 -15.83 29.55
C ASP A 55 25.44 -15.52 28.10
N SER A 56 25.34 -14.24 27.71
CA SER A 56 25.75 -13.79 26.36
C SER A 56 27.24 -14.02 26.11
N GLN A 57 28.07 -13.79 27.13
CA GLN A 57 29.52 -14.02 27.06
C GLN A 57 29.86 -15.51 27.01
N TRP A 58 29.14 -16.36 27.76
CA TRP A 58 29.27 -17.81 27.66
C TRP A 58 28.87 -18.33 26.27
N ASN A 59 27.76 -17.83 25.72
CA ASN A 59 27.32 -18.18 24.37
C ASN A 59 28.33 -17.75 23.29
N ALA A 60 28.96 -16.59 23.45
CA ALA A 60 30.01 -16.13 22.54
C ALA A 60 31.28 -17.00 22.63
N LEU A 61 31.70 -17.39 23.85
CA LEU A 61 32.81 -18.31 24.07
C LEU A 61 32.54 -19.68 23.42
N PHE A 62 31.38 -20.27 23.71
CA PHE A 62 30.97 -21.55 23.16
C PHE A 62 30.88 -21.50 21.63
N SER A 63 30.32 -20.42 21.07
CA SER A 63 30.20 -20.22 19.63
C SER A 63 31.55 -20.15 18.92
N TYR A 64 32.59 -19.63 19.57
CA TYR A 64 33.94 -19.64 19.03
C TYR A 64 34.63 -20.99 19.26
N TRP A 65 34.59 -21.52 20.49
CA TRP A 65 35.24 -22.79 20.85
C TRP A 65 34.76 -23.96 19.97
N ARG A 66 33.46 -24.05 19.66
CA ARG A 66 32.95 -25.11 18.77
C ARG A 66 33.57 -25.08 17.37
N THR A 67 34.10 -23.94 16.93
CA THR A 67 34.78 -23.83 15.62
C THR A 67 36.24 -24.27 15.67
N THR A 68 36.81 -24.41 16.87
CA THR A 68 38.21 -24.81 17.06
C THR A 68 38.39 -26.31 17.30
N VAL A 69 37.31 -27.04 17.59
CA VAL A 69 37.34 -28.47 17.94
C VAL A 69 36.76 -29.34 16.80
N PRO A 70 37.49 -30.37 16.30
CA PRO A 70 37.04 -31.20 15.18
C PRO A 70 35.71 -31.94 15.39
N GLU A 71 35.41 -32.31 16.64
CA GLU A 71 34.22 -33.07 17.05
C GLU A 71 32.91 -32.33 16.76
N TRP A 72 32.98 -31.00 16.61
CA TRP A 72 31.82 -30.14 16.31
C TRP A 72 31.65 -29.85 14.82
N SER A 73 32.50 -30.40 13.94
CA SER A 73 32.46 -30.14 12.49
C SER A 73 31.09 -30.42 11.87
N ASP A 74 30.46 -31.55 12.22
CA ASP A 74 29.12 -31.90 11.73
C ASP A 74 28.03 -30.96 12.22
N ALA A 75 28.05 -30.62 13.52
CA ALA A 75 27.11 -29.67 14.10
C ALA A 75 27.28 -28.26 13.50
N ASN A 76 28.53 -27.82 13.28
CA ASN A 76 28.83 -26.53 12.65
C ASN A 76 28.31 -26.47 11.21
N ARG A 77 28.53 -27.54 10.43
CA ARG A 77 27.98 -27.66 9.07
C ARG A 77 26.46 -27.55 9.08
N ARG A 78 25.79 -28.25 10.00
CA ARG A 78 24.32 -28.18 10.12
C ARG A 78 23.82 -26.80 10.53
N ILE A 79 24.51 -26.14 11.46
CA ILE A 79 24.22 -24.76 11.86
C ILE A 79 24.37 -23.82 10.65
N GLU A 80 25.41 -23.97 9.85
CA GLU A 80 25.63 -23.16 8.66
C GLU A 80 24.57 -23.39 7.58
N GLU A 81 24.17 -24.65 7.35
CA GLU A 81 23.05 -24.99 6.45
C GLU A 81 21.73 -24.33 6.90
N LEU A 82 21.45 -24.31 8.21
CA LEU A 82 20.28 -23.65 8.77
C LEU A 82 20.38 -22.13 8.64
N TRP A 83 21.55 -21.53 8.85
CA TRP A 83 21.75 -20.10 8.64
C TRP A 83 21.57 -19.67 7.19
N LYS A 84 21.96 -20.52 6.21
CA LYS A 84 21.67 -20.28 4.78
C LYS A 84 20.17 -20.26 4.47
N GLN A 85 19.36 -20.92 5.29
CA GLN A 85 17.90 -20.93 5.18
C GLN A 85 17.23 -19.89 6.10
N HIS A 86 17.99 -19.22 6.96
CA HIS A 86 17.45 -18.25 7.89
C HIS A 86 16.90 -17.06 7.10
N PRO A 87 15.61 -16.70 7.26
CA PRO A 87 15.07 -15.55 6.56
C PRO A 87 15.76 -14.29 7.06
N GLU A 88 16.54 -13.65 6.21
CA GLU A 88 17.07 -12.32 6.49
C GLU A 88 15.94 -11.30 6.27
N GLY A 89 15.50 -10.67 7.36
CA GLY A 89 14.57 -9.55 7.28
C GLY A 89 15.26 -8.35 6.63
N THR A 90 14.51 -7.56 5.87
CA THR A 90 15.00 -6.26 5.40
C THR A 90 15.23 -5.36 6.61
N THR A 91 16.48 -4.96 6.86
CA THR A 91 16.78 -3.96 7.88
C THR A 91 16.31 -2.59 7.44
N GLN A 92 15.70 -1.83 8.33
CA GLN A 92 15.25 -0.46 8.06
C GLN A 92 15.69 0.48 9.15
N LEU A 93 15.92 1.75 8.79
CA LEU A 93 16.24 2.79 9.75
C LEU A 93 15.08 3.00 10.72
N VAL A 94 15.38 2.99 12.02
CA VAL A 94 14.42 3.28 13.09
C VAL A 94 14.89 4.49 13.88
N LEU A 95 13.93 5.27 14.39
CA LEU A 95 14.22 6.33 15.35
C LEU A 95 14.41 5.70 16.74
N LYS A 96 15.64 5.73 17.26
CA LYS A 96 15.98 5.27 18.61
C LYS A 96 16.17 6.47 19.54
N GLU A 97 15.68 6.36 20.77
CA GLU A 97 15.97 7.37 21.80
C GLU A 97 17.48 7.45 22.08
N ARG A 98 17.97 8.68 22.27
CA ARG A 98 19.36 8.94 22.60
C ARG A 98 19.60 8.67 24.09
N SER A 99 20.74 8.07 24.44
CA SER A 99 21.18 7.93 25.83
C SER A 99 21.31 9.28 26.53
N VAL A 100 21.79 10.29 25.80
CA VAL A 100 21.85 11.69 26.25
C VAL A 100 20.84 12.50 25.43
N PRO A 101 19.79 13.04 26.06
CA PRO A 101 18.81 13.89 25.41
C PRO A 101 19.44 15.12 24.75
N ARG A 102 18.88 15.53 23.60
CA ARG A 102 19.24 16.81 22.99
C ARG A 102 18.46 17.93 23.70
N GLN A 103 19.16 18.96 24.18
CA GLN A 103 18.53 20.18 24.65
C GLN A 103 17.78 20.87 23.50
N THR A 104 16.52 21.24 23.74
CA THR A 104 15.66 21.93 22.77
C THR A 104 15.33 23.32 23.32
N TYR A 105 15.05 24.28 22.44
CA TYR A 105 14.80 25.68 22.80
C TYR A 105 13.57 26.20 22.06
N VAL A 106 12.86 27.17 22.65
CA VAL A 106 11.98 28.08 21.89
C VAL A 106 12.86 28.87 20.92
N LEU A 107 12.38 29.11 19.71
CA LEU A 107 13.12 29.86 18.69
C LEU A 107 12.46 31.20 18.44
N GLU A 108 13.25 32.28 18.31
CA GLU A 108 12.73 33.59 17.93
C GLU A 108 12.10 33.50 16.53
N ARG A 109 10.77 33.55 16.44
CA ARG A 109 10.01 33.42 15.18
C ARG A 109 10.38 32.16 14.35
N GLY A 110 10.83 31.10 15.01
CA GLY A 110 11.23 29.85 14.34
C GLY A 110 12.64 29.86 13.73
N ASP A 111 13.43 30.91 13.94
CA ASP A 111 14.82 30.96 13.46
C ASP A 111 15.72 30.02 14.28
N PHE A 112 16.21 28.95 13.65
CA PHE A 112 17.06 27.94 14.31
C PHE A 112 18.42 28.48 14.76
N LEU A 113 18.83 29.67 14.31
CA LEU A 113 20.05 30.35 14.74
C LEU A 113 19.83 31.21 16.00
N LYS A 114 18.58 31.42 16.42
CA LYS A 114 18.22 32.28 17.54
C LYS A 114 17.45 31.52 18.62
N PRO A 115 18.14 30.64 19.38
CA PRO A 115 17.54 29.97 20.51
C PRO A 115 17.23 30.99 21.62
N LEU A 116 16.04 30.86 22.19
CA LEU A 116 15.57 31.56 23.37
C LEU A 116 15.63 30.58 24.56
N ASP A 117 14.50 30.37 25.23
CA ASP A 117 14.45 29.58 26.47
C ASP A 117 14.55 28.07 26.21
N PRO A 118 15.30 27.32 27.04
CA PRO A 118 15.31 25.87 26.97
C PRO A 118 13.94 25.30 27.32
N VAL A 119 13.49 24.29 26.56
CA VAL A 119 12.23 23.60 26.80
C VAL A 119 12.46 22.13 27.15
N THR A 120 11.53 21.60 27.94
CA THR A 120 11.46 20.18 28.27
C THR A 120 10.20 19.57 27.67
N PRO A 121 10.13 18.23 27.50
CA PRO A 121 8.91 17.57 27.06
C PRO A 121 7.72 17.90 27.97
N GLY A 122 6.59 18.28 27.37
CA GLY A 122 5.37 18.64 28.07
C GLY A 122 4.21 18.76 27.08
N VAL A 123 3.08 19.28 27.56
CA VAL A 123 1.89 19.56 26.75
C VAL A 123 1.43 21.01 27.00
N PRO A 124 0.58 21.59 26.14
CA PRO A 124 0.03 22.91 26.41
C PRO A 124 -0.82 22.93 27.70
N ASP A 125 -0.50 23.82 28.65
CA ASP A 125 -1.13 23.87 29.98
C ASP A 125 -2.62 24.22 29.97
N PHE A 126 -3.13 24.82 28.87
CA PHE A 126 -4.55 25.14 28.72
C PHE A 126 -5.42 23.95 28.28
N LEU A 127 -4.80 22.81 27.99
CA LEU A 127 -5.48 21.55 27.68
C LEU A 127 -5.59 20.68 28.94
N HIS A 128 -6.10 19.46 28.82
CA HIS A 128 -6.26 18.57 29.96
C HIS A 128 -4.90 18.19 30.59
N PRO A 129 -4.85 17.94 31.91
CA PRO A 129 -3.60 17.71 32.63
C PRO A 129 -2.77 16.55 32.06
N PHE A 130 -1.44 16.69 32.11
CA PHE A 130 -0.52 15.63 31.71
C PHE A 130 0.00 14.85 32.92
N SER A 131 -0.57 13.67 33.14
CA SER A 131 -0.16 12.78 34.23
C SER A 131 1.06 11.95 33.82
N CYS A 132 2.27 12.37 34.21
CA CYS A 132 3.49 11.60 34.05
C CYS A 132 4.32 11.65 35.34
N GLN A 133 4.84 10.51 35.78
CA GLN A 133 5.86 10.44 36.83
C GLN A 133 7.24 10.42 36.18
N GLY A 134 8.07 11.42 36.50
CA GLY A 134 9.41 11.56 35.94
C GLY A 134 9.42 12.23 34.57
N ARG A 135 10.28 11.77 33.67
CA ARG A 135 10.50 12.41 32.37
C ARG A 135 9.50 11.89 31.34
N PRO A 136 8.69 12.76 30.71
CA PRO A 136 7.71 12.32 29.74
C PRO A 136 8.33 11.60 28.54
N THR A 137 7.72 10.46 28.19
CA THR A 137 8.06 9.68 27.02
C THR A 137 7.10 9.95 25.86
N ARG A 138 7.45 9.49 24.66
CA ARG A 138 6.53 9.51 23.50
C ARG A 138 5.26 8.69 23.75
N LEU A 139 5.36 7.63 24.55
CA LEU A 139 4.20 6.80 24.89
C LEU A 139 3.24 7.55 25.83
N ASP A 140 3.77 8.31 26.79
CA ASP A 140 2.95 9.13 27.69
C ASP A 140 2.19 10.19 26.91
N PHE A 141 2.88 10.90 25.99
CA PHE A 141 2.22 11.86 25.10
C PHE A 141 1.14 11.21 24.23
N ALA A 142 1.41 10.03 23.67
CA ALA A 142 0.43 9.30 22.86
C ALA A 142 -0.81 8.94 23.69
N ARG A 143 -0.66 8.47 24.92
CA ARG A 143 -1.77 8.17 25.85
C ARG A 143 -2.56 9.43 26.22
N TRP A 144 -1.88 10.54 26.49
CA TRP A 144 -2.52 11.84 26.74
C TRP A 144 -3.34 12.33 25.53
N LEU A 145 -2.80 12.17 24.31
CA LEU A 145 -3.45 12.61 23.07
C LEU A 145 -4.73 11.84 22.75
N VAL A 146 -4.83 10.57 23.15
CA VAL A 146 -6.01 9.70 22.99
C VAL A 146 -6.79 9.52 24.30
N ALA A 147 -6.51 10.33 25.32
CA ALA A 147 -7.25 10.30 26.58
C ALA A 147 -8.71 10.71 26.36
N ARG A 148 -9.62 10.28 27.25
CA ARG A 148 -11.06 10.58 27.14
C ARG A 148 -11.33 12.09 27.18
N GLU A 149 -10.48 12.82 27.87
CA GLU A 149 -10.48 14.28 28.01
C GLU A 149 -9.99 15.00 26.74
N SER A 150 -9.46 14.25 25.75
CA SER A 150 -8.95 14.73 24.46
C SER A 150 -9.85 14.30 23.28
N PRO A 151 -11.01 14.93 23.06
CA PRO A 151 -11.99 14.47 22.07
C PRO A 151 -11.53 14.65 20.62
N THR A 152 -10.54 15.51 20.36
CA THR A 152 -10.10 15.88 19.00
C THR A 152 -9.59 14.68 18.21
N THR A 153 -8.85 13.77 18.84
CA THR A 153 -8.33 12.59 18.14
C THR A 153 -9.46 11.66 17.70
N ALA A 154 -10.43 11.40 18.56
CA ALA A 154 -11.59 10.58 18.22
C ALA A 154 -12.42 11.23 17.08
N ARG A 155 -12.70 12.54 17.19
CA ARG A 155 -13.40 13.31 16.14
C ARG A 155 -12.67 13.24 14.79
N ALA A 156 -11.36 13.41 14.79
CA ALA A 156 -10.55 13.34 13.56
C ALA A 156 -10.61 11.93 12.93
N ILE A 157 -10.51 10.87 13.73
CA ILE A 157 -10.60 9.49 13.23
C ILE A 157 -11.96 9.22 12.62
N VAL A 158 -13.06 9.46 13.35
CA VAL A 158 -14.40 9.14 12.84
C VAL A 158 -14.77 9.99 11.63
N ASN A 159 -14.30 11.24 11.55
CA ASN A 159 -14.48 12.06 10.35
C ASN A 159 -13.77 11.47 9.13
N ARG A 160 -12.56 10.93 9.29
CA ARG A 160 -11.83 10.23 8.21
C ARG A 160 -12.50 8.92 7.80
N LEU A 161 -13.02 8.15 8.77
CA LEU A 161 -13.79 6.93 8.48
C LEU A 161 -15.05 7.27 7.70
N TRP A 162 -15.77 8.30 8.13
CA TRP A 162 -16.95 8.81 7.43
C TRP A 162 -16.60 9.25 6.01
N GLN A 163 -15.53 10.03 5.83
CA GLN A 163 -15.04 10.47 4.52
C GLN A 163 -14.73 9.29 3.60
N ALA A 164 -14.18 8.19 4.11
CA ALA A 164 -13.87 7.02 3.29
C ALA A 164 -15.14 6.34 2.73
N TYR A 165 -16.26 6.38 3.47
CA TYR A 165 -17.52 5.78 3.04
C TYR A 165 -18.42 6.71 2.24
N PHE A 166 -18.45 8.00 2.57
CA PHE A 166 -19.32 8.99 1.95
C PHE A 166 -18.62 9.91 0.96
N GLY A 167 -17.30 9.75 0.79
CA GLY A 167 -16.48 10.57 -0.10
C GLY A 167 -16.10 11.92 0.50
N ARG A 168 -16.89 12.44 1.44
CA ARG A 168 -16.69 13.71 2.17
C ARG A 168 -16.86 13.48 3.67
N GLY A 169 -16.01 14.09 4.49
CA GLY A 169 -16.17 14.08 5.94
C GLY A 169 -17.39 14.88 6.40
N LEU A 170 -17.83 14.65 7.64
CA LEU A 170 -18.80 15.53 8.32
C LEU A 170 -18.23 16.94 8.48
N VAL A 171 -16.93 17.03 8.80
CA VAL A 171 -16.08 18.20 8.58
C VAL A 171 -15.38 17.99 7.24
N GLU A 172 -15.60 18.89 6.29
CA GLU A 172 -15.03 18.78 4.95
C GLU A 172 -13.50 18.91 4.93
N THR A 173 -12.97 19.81 5.76
CA THR A 173 -11.53 20.06 5.94
C THR A 173 -10.98 19.04 6.93
N SER A 174 -10.86 17.77 6.51
CA SER A 174 -10.38 16.68 7.39
C SER A 174 -8.97 16.89 7.95
N GLU A 175 -8.20 17.78 7.34
CA GLU A 175 -6.89 18.28 7.77
C GLU A 175 -6.95 19.36 8.86
N ASP A 176 -8.08 20.03 9.04
CA ASP A 176 -8.27 21.13 9.99
C ASP A 176 -9.68 21.08 10.62
N LEU A 177 -9.73 20.61 11.88
CA LEU A 177 -10.93 20.60 12.73
C LEU A 177 -11.00 21.84 13.64
N GLY A 178 -10.09 22.79 13.48
CA GLY A 178 -10.03 24.02 14.25
C GLY A 178 -10.99 25.11 13.73
N THR A 179 -10.82 26.32 14.24
CA THR A 179 -11.67 27.47 13.91
C THR A 179 -11.48 28.02 12.49
N THR A 180 -10.38 27.65 11.84
CA THR A 180 -10.07 27.98 10.45
C THR A 180 -10.65 26.99 9.44
N GLY A 181 -11.06 25.80 9.92
CA GLY A 181 -11.71 24.77 9.12
C GLY A 181 -13.21 25.00 8.93
N SER A 182 -13.82 24.20 8.06
CA SER A 182 -15.27 24.21 7.86
C SER A 182 -15.99 23.63 9.09
N PRO A 183 -17.13 24.20 9.53
CA PRO A 183 -17.92 23.60 10.59
C PRO A 183 -18.48 22.23 10.15
N PRO A 184 -18.70 21.29 11.10
CA PRO A 184 -19.31 20.01 10.79
C PRO A 184 -20.75 20.21 10.29
N THR A 185 -21.15 19.47 9.25
CA THR A 185 -22.54 19.47 8.77
C THR A 185 -23.50 18.88 9.80
N HIS A 186 -23.05 17.86 10.54
CA HIS A 186 -23.83 17.18 11.57
C HIS A 186 -23.00 17.07 12.88
N PRO A 187 -22.88 18.16 13.68
CA PRO A 187 -22.02 18.19 14.87
C PRO A 187 -22.37 17.10 15.88
N LYS A 188 -23.66 16.92 16.18
CA LYS A 188 -24.12 15.90 17.15
C LYS A 188 -23.78 14.47 16.71
N LEU A 189 -23.82 14.19 15.40
CA LEU A 189 -23.44 12.89 14.87
C LEU A 189 -21.93 12.67 14.96
N LEU A 190 -21.12 13.69 14.65
CA LEU A 190 -19.68 13.64 14.81
C LEU A 190 -19.29 13.36 16.27
N ASP A 191 -19.88 14.09 17.21
CA ASP A 191 -19.62 13.94 18.63
C ASP A 191 -20.07 12.56 19.12
N TRP A 192 -21.25 12.09 18.71
CA TRP A 192 -21.75 10.77 19.06
C TRP A 192 -20.84 9.65 18.55
N LEU A 193 -20.41 9.69 17.29
CA LEU A 193 -19.47 8.70 16.75
C LEU A 193 -18.11 8.73 17.47
N ALA A 194 -17.62 9.92 17.83
CA ALA A 194 -16.36 10.06 18.55
C ALA A 194 -16.45 9.45 19.97
N VAL A 195 -17.54 9.70 20.69
CA VAL A 195 -17.82 9.06 21.99
C VAL A 195 -17.94 7.55 21.83
N GLU A 196 -18.72 7.09 20.84
CA GLU A 196 -18.91 5.67 20.54
C GLU A 196 -17.57 4.96 20.27
N LEU A 197 -16.65 5.60 19.54
CA LEU A 197 -15.32 5.06 19.29
C LEU A 197 -14.53 4.88 20.60
N MET A 198 -14.54 5.90 21.48
CA MET A 198 -13.80 5.85 22.74
C MET A 198 -14.40 4.82 23.72
N ASP A 199 -15.72 4.79 23.87
CA ASP A 199 -16.42 3.87 24.78
C ASP A 199 -16.35 2.40 24.32
N ASN A 200 -16.08 2.15 23.03
CA ASN A 200 -15.88 0.81 22.47
C ASN A 200 -14.39 0.48 22.23
N ASN A 201 -13.51 0.91 23.14
CA ASN A 201 -12.07 0.58 23.15
C ASN A 201 -11.35 0.91 21.83
N TRP A 202 -11.73 2.02 21.18
CA TRP A 202 -11.13 2.47 19.92
C TRP A 202 -11.24 1.44 18.77
N SER A 203 -12.25 0.56 18.81
CA SER A 203 -12.47 -0.45 17.78
C SER A 203 -12.92 0.17 16.46
N LEU A 204 -11.98 0.34 15.52
CA LEU A 204 -12.31 0.83 14.17
C LEU A 204 -13.34 -0.08 13.49
N LYS A 205 -13.22 -1.41 13.66
CA LYS A 205 -14.14 -2.39 13.07
C LYS A 205 -15.59 -2.20 13.56
N HIS A 206 -15.77 -1.78 14.82
CA HIS A 206 -17.08 -1.44 15.36
C HIS A 206 -17.70 -0.26 14.62
N ILE A 207 -16.96 0.85 14.52
CA ILE A 207 -17.43 2.06 13.80
C ILE A 207 -17.66 1.78 12.32
N HIS A 208 -16.80 1.02 11.65
CA HIS A 208 -17.01 0.58 10.28
C HIS A 208 -18.35 -0.14 10.13
N ARG A 209 -18.64 -1.13 10.99
CA ARG A 209 -19.91 -1.88 10.96
C ARG A 209 -21.10 -0.95 11.15
N LEU A 210 -21.03 -0.09 12.17
CA LEU A 210 -22.08 0.86 12.52
C LEU A 210 -22.43 1.80 11.36
N ILE A 211 -21.42 2.33 10.67
CA ILE A 211 -21.62 3.17 9.48
C ILE A 211 -22.28 2.37 8.36
N VAL A 212 -21.73 1.21 7.98
CA VAL A 212 -22.22 0.45 6.82
C VAL A 212 -23.58 -0.24 7.05
N SER A 213 -23.97 -0.44 8.30
CA SER A 213 -25.30 -0.93 8.68
C SER A 213 -26.32 0.17 8.96
N SER A 214 -25.93 1.45 8.84
CA SER A 214 -26.83 2.57 9.10
C SER A 214 -27.84 2.76 7.96
N ALA A 215 -29.04 3.21 8.30
CA ALA A 215 -30.06 3.53 7.31
C ALA A 215 -29.59 4.57 6.29
N VAL A 216 -28.74 5.53 6.69
CA VAL A 216 -28.19 6.58 5.82
C VAL A 216 -27.22 6.04 4.79
N TYR A 217 -26.36 5.08 5.17
CA TYR A 217 -25.43 4.45 4.23
C TYR A 217 -26.15 3.52 3.24
N GLN A 218 -27.22 2.85 3.69
CA GLN A 218 -27.99 1.90 2.88
C GLN A 218 -29.05 2.56 1.97
N ARG A 219 -29.15 3.90 1.97
CA ARG A 219 -30.06 4.61 1.06
C ARG A 219 -29.65 4.39 -0.40
N SER A 220 -30.63 4.39 -1.30
CA SER A 220 -30.38 4.44 -2.73
C SER A 220 -29.59 5.71 -3.10
N SER A 221 -28.60 5.56 -3.97
CA SER A 221 -27.81 6.64 -4.58
C SER A 221 -28.54 7.37 -5.70
N HIS A 222 -29.75 6.93 -6.08
CA HIS A 222 -30.56 7.56 -7.11
C HIS A 222 -30.78 9.05 -6.83
N VAL A 223 -30.47 9.89 -7.81
CA VAL A 223 -30.56 11.35 -7.70
C VAL A 223 -31.75 11.86 -8.50
N SER A 224 -32.77 12.40 -7.82
CA SER A 224 -33.82 13.16 -8.50
C SER A 224 -33.33 14.58 -8.82
N GLU A 225 -33.88 15.21 -9.85
CA GLU A 225 -33.52 16.58 -10.22
C GLU A 225 -33.72 17.57 -9.07
N ALA A 226 -34.83 17.44 -8.33
CA ALA A 226 -35.11 18.25 -7.15
C ALA A 226 -34.05 18.05 -6.04
N SER A 227 -33.64 16.80 -5.78
CA SER A 227 -32.61 16.50 -4.78
C SER A 227 -31.23 17.02 -5.21
N TYR A 228 -30.91 16.93 -6.51
CA TYR A 228 -29.67 17.46 -7.04
C TYR A 228 -29.61 18.98 -6.93
N ARG A 229 -30.68 19.70 -7.31
CA ARG A 229 -30.73 21.16 -7.22
C ARG A 229 -30.65 21.67 -5.78
N ALA A 230 -31.25 20.96 -4.83
CA ALA A 230 -31.23 21.34 -3.42
C ALA A 230 -29.88 21.10 -2.75
N ASP A 231 -29.23 19.97 -3.06
CA ASP A 231 -27.95 19.57 -2.47
C ASP A 231 -27.15 18.71 -3.46
N PRO A 232 -26.41 19.34 -4.39
CA PRO A 232 -25.65 18.63 -5.43
C PRO A 232 -24.60 17.69 -4.84
N ASP A 233 -24.02 18.09 -3.72
CA ASP A 233 -22.91 17.41 -3.05
C ASP A 233 -23.36 16.34 -2.03
N ASN A 234 -24.67 16.17 -1.82
CA ASN A 234 -25.23 15.27 -0.81
C ASN A 234 -24.73 15.55 0.62
N ARG A 235 -24.50 16.83 0.97
CA ARG A 235 -24.10 17.28 2.31
C ARG A 235 -25.11 16.94 3.39
N TRP A 236 -26.40 16.89 3.05
CA TRP A 236 -27.50 16.54 3.96
C TRP A 236 -27.81 15.05 4.00
N LEU A 237 -27.04 14.23 3.24
CA LEU A 237 -27.14 12.77 3.25
C LEU A 237 -28.54 12.26 2.89
N ALA A 238 -29.23 12.97 1.99
CA ALA A 238 -30.57 12.64 1.53
C ALA A 238 -30.62 11.36 0.67
N ARG A 239 -29.46 10.93 0.16
CA ARG A 239 -29.27 9.76 -0.71
C ARG A 239 -27.98 9.01 -0.37
N GLY A 240 -27.83 7.81 -0.90
CA GLY A 240 -26.63 7.00 -0.78
C GLY A 240 -25.40 7.70 -1.40
N PRO A 241 -24.19 7.40 -0.93
CA PRO A 241 -22.99 8.02 -1.45
C PRO A 241 -22.66 7.51 -2.86
N ARG A 242 -22.45 8.43 -3.81
CA ARG A 242 -22.06 8.12 -5.19
C ARG A 242 -20.78 8.84 -5.57
N PHE A 243 -19.68 8.10 -5.77
CA PHE A 243 -18.39 8.66 -6.18
C PHE A 243 -17.42 7.61 -6.73
N ARG A 244 -16.50 8.02 -7.60
CA ARG A 244 -15.39 7.18 -8.09
C ARG A 244 -14.52 6.74 -6.92
N VAL A 245 -14.32 5.44 -6.78
CA VAL A 245 -13.46 4.89 -5.72
C VAL A 245 -11.99 5.21 -5.97
N ASP A 246 -11.17 5.19 -4.91
CA ASP A 246 -9.74 5.49 -5.00
C ASP A 246 -8.98 4.52 -5.92
N ALA A 247 -7.82 4.95 -6.46
CA ALA A 247 -7.00 4.19 -7.41
C ALA A 247 -6.77 2.72 -7.06
N GLU A 248 -6.43 2.44 -5.81
CA GLU A 248 -6.15 1.09 -5.33
C GLU A 248 -7.41 0.22 -5.38
N ILE A 249 -8.57 0.81 -5.12
CA ILE A 249 -9.86 0.13 -5.17
C ILE A 249 -10.29 -0.10 -6.61
N VAL A 250 -10.06 0.86 -7.52
CA VAL A 250 -10.31 0.68 -8.97
C VAL A 250 -9.57 -0.54 -9.49
N HIS A 251 -8.27 -0.63 -9.19
CA HIS A 251 -7.45 -1.79 -9.53
C HIS A 251 -8.00 -3.09 -8.93
N ASP A 252 -8.32 -3.09 -7.63
CA ASP A 252 -8.81 -4.28 -6.94
C ASP A 252 -10.20 -4.72 -7.44
N ILE A 253 -11.09 -3.79 -7.83
CA ILE A 253 -12.42 -4.10 -8.41
C ILE A 253 -12.24 -4.82 -9.74
N VAL A 254 -11.39 -4.31 -10.63
CA VAL A 254 -11.17 -4.89 -11.96
C VAL A 254 -10.64 -6.32 -11.86
N LEU A 255 -9.66 -6.55 -10.98
CA LEU A 255 -9.15 -7.90 -10.73
C LEU A 255 -10.19 -8.81 -10.05
N ALA A 256 -11.03 -8.27 -9.15
CA ALA A 256 -12.07 -9.04 -8.49
C ALA A 256 -13.20 -9.47 -9.45
N ALA A 257 -13.63 -8.56 -10.32
CA ALA A 257 -14.60 -8.85 -11.39
C ALA A 257 -14.04 -9.93 -12.32
N ALA A 258 -12.79 -9.81 -12.74
CA ALA A 258 -12.09 -10.80 -13.56
C ALA A 258 -11.85 -12.15 -12.88
N GLY A 259 -11.97 -12.23 -11.55
CA GLY A 259 -11.65 -13.44 -10.79
C GLY A 259 -10.14 -13.71 -10.65
N LEU A 260 -9.29 -12.69 -10.86
CA LEU A 260 -7.84 -12.77 -10.77
C LEU A 260 -7.28 -12.29 -9.42
N LEU A 261 -8.05 -11.50 -8.67
CA LEU A 261 -7.58 -10.86 -7.44
C LEU A 261 -7.07 -11.85 -6.41
N ARG A 262 -5.79 -11.73 -6.04
CA ARG A 262 -5.21 -12.45 -4.89
C ARG A 262 -5.39 -11.68 -3.60
N ARG A 263 -5.94 -12.37 -2.59
CA ARG A 263 -6.30 -11.79 -1.28
C ARG A 263 -5.31 -12.09 -0.15
N ASP A 264 -4.20 -12.73 -0.46
CA ASP A 264 -3.18 -13.10 0.52
C ASP A 264 -2.63 -11.85 1.24
N VAL A 265 -2.58 -11.92 2.58
CA VAL A 265 -2.10 -10.82 3.44
C VAL A 265 -0.65 -11.06 3.85
N GLY A 266 0.16 -10.00 3.85
CA GLY A 266 1.59 -10.06 4.19
C GLY A 266 2.50 -10.27 2.96
N GLY A 267 3.75 -10.67 3.18
CA GLY A 267 4.72 -10.88 2.11
C GLY A 267 5.26 -9.59 1.47
N ARG A 268 6.22 -9.74 0.55
CA ARG A 268 6.87 -8.60 -0.13
C ARG A 268 5.93 -7.87 -1.07
N SER A 269 6.29 -6.62 -1.39
CA SER A 269 5.67 -5.88 -2.49
C SER A 269 5.87 -6.58 -3.83
N VAL A 270 4.97 -6.30 -4.77
CA VAL A 270 4.98 -6.85 -6.12
C VAL A 270 5.21 -5.78 -7.18
N TYR A 271 5.74 -6.22 -8.31
CA TYR A 271 6.10 -5.39 -9.46
C TYR A 271 5.22 -5.76 -10.66
N PRO A 272 3.97 -5.26 -10.74
CA PRO A 272 3.11 -5.50 -11.90
C PRO A 272 3.71 -4.88 -13.18
N PRO A 273 3.20 -5.21 -14.38
CA PRO A 273 3.61 -4.58 -15.63
C PRO A 273 3.62 -3.05 -15.53
N ALA A 274 4.67 -2.44 -16.08
CA ALA A 274 4.84 -0.99 -16.17
C ALA A 274 5.79 -0.67 -17.33
N PRO A 275 5.58 0.41 -18.10
CA PRO A 275 6.47 0.77 -19.21
C PRO A 275 7.92 1.00 -18.77
N GLU A 276 8.87 0.38 -19.47
CA GLU A 276 10.29 0.41 -19.10
C GLU A 276 10.88 1.82 -19.02
N PHE A 277 10.44 2.73 -19.92
CA PHE A 277 10.95 4.10 -19.99
C PHE A 277 10.80 4.90 -18.69
N LEU A 278 9.85 4.52 -17.82
CA LEU A 278 9.62 5.17 -16.52
C LEU A 278 10.77 4.96 -15.54
N PHE A 279 11.53 3.88 -15.73
CA PHE A 279 12.63 3.50 -14.86
C PHE A 279 13.98 3.94 -15.43
N GLN A 280 13.99 4.71 -16.51
CA GLN A 280 15.16 5.27 -17.17
C GLN A 280 15.18 6.80 -17.04
N ARG A 281 16.34 7.43 -17.31
CA ARG A 281 16.43 8.90 -17.37
C ARG A 281 15.68 9.42 -18.61
N PRO A 282 14.98 10.57 -18.55
CA PRO A 282 14.89 11.51 -17.41
C PRO A 282 13.71 11.24 -16.46
N ALA A 283 12.84 10.25 -16.73
CA ALA A 283 11.67 9.95 -15.90
C ALA A 283 12.03 9.53 -14.47
N SER A 284 13.14 8.79 -14.34
CA SER A 284 13.79 8.46 -13.07
C SER A 284 15.15 9.19 -12.97
N TYR A 285 15.58 9.53 -11.75
CA TYR A 285 16.89 10.14 -11.47
C TYR A 285 18.07 9.27 -11.95
N GLY A 286 17.87 7.95 -11.96
CA GLY A 286 18.83 6.96 -12.46
C GLY A 286 18.11 5.71 -12.94
N PRO A 287 18.82 4.81 -13.65
CA PRO A 287 18.26 3.53 -14.05
C PRO A 287 17.80 2.75 -12.82
N LYS A 288 16.57 2.23 -12.87
CA LYS A 288 15.99 1.39 -11.81
C LYS A 288 15.58 0.05 -12.42
N THR A 289 15.87 -1.06 -11.75
CA THR A 289 15.40 -2.37 -12.18
C THR A 289 13.96 -2.57 -11.72
N TRP A 290 13.06 -2.78 -12.68
CA TRP A 290 11.67 -3.18 -12.42
C TRP A 290 11.47 -4.61 -12.90
N ALA A 291 11.84 -5.57 -12.03
CA ALA A 291 11.71 -6.99 -12.33
C ALA A 291 10.25 -7.42 -12.15
N TYR A 292 9.53 -7.60 -13.25
CA TYR A 292 8.12 -7.95 -13.20
C TYR A 292 7.86 -9.24 -12.42
N ASP A 293 6.87 -9.19 -11.54
CA ASP A 293 6.35 -10.37 -10.86
C ASP A 293 5.49 -11.21 -11.81
N ARG A 294 5.57 -12.54 -11.66
CA ARG A 294 4.89 -13.53 -12.50
C ARG A 294 4.05 -14.49 -11.67
N ASP A 295 3.42 -15.44 -12.34
CA ASP A 295 2.71 -16.58 -11.72
C ASP A 295 1.58 -16.16 -10.77
N GLY A 296 0.86 -15.11 -11.17
CA GLY A 296 -0.30 -14.57 -10.46
C GLY A 296 0.05 -13.58 -9.35
N GLN A 297 1.33 -13.36 -9.05
CA GLN A 297 1.76 -12.33 -8.09
C GLN A 297 1.46 -10.90 -8.59
N GLN A 298 1.37 -10.71 -9.91
CA GLN A 298 0.96 -9.43 -10.49
C GLN A 298 -0.52 -9.07 -10.22
N TYR A 299 -1.35 -10.02 -9.76
CA TYR A 299 -2.76 -9.79 -9.43
C TYR A 299 -3.02 -9.59 -7.92
N ARG A 300 -1.97 -9.29 -7.14
CA ARG A 300 -2.17 -8.92 -5.74
C ARG A 300 -2.88 -7.58 -5.63
N ARG A 301 -3.51 -7.36 -4.47
CA ARG A 301 -4.13 -6.07 -4.15
C ARG A 301 -3.15 -4.91 -4.38
N ALA A 302 -3.64 -3.79 -4.89
CA ALA A 302 -2.81 -2.65 -5.26
C ALA A 302 -1.99 -2.07 -4.09
N ILE A 303 -2.43 -2.31 -2.84
CA ILE A 303 -1.68 -1.95 -1.63
C ILE A 303 -0.31 -2.64 -1.52
N TYR A 304 -0.10 -3.75 -2.26
CA TYR A 304 1.17 -4.44 -2.35
C TYR A 304 2.01 -4.02 -3.55
N THR A 305 1.48 -3.17 -4.44
CA THR A 305 2.23 -2.66 -5.58
C THR A 305 3.38 -1.81 -5.09
N PHE A 306 4.60 -2.20 -5.47
CA PHE A 306 5.79 -1.43 -5.14
C PHE A 306 5.72 -0.05 -5.80
N ARG A 307 6.29 0.97 -5.17
CA ARG A 307 6.42 2.30 -5.78
C ARG A 307 7.76 2.91 -5.42
N PHE A 308 8.41 3.55 -6.39
CA PHE A 308 9.48 4.48 -6.08
C PHE A 308 8.87 5.85 -5.75
N ARG A 309 9.47 6.59 -4.82
CA ARG A 309 8.98 7.92 -4.43
C ARG A 309 8.83 8.87 -5.63
N SER A 310 9.75 8.81 -6.59
CA SER A 310 9.76 9.66 -7.79
C SER A 310 9.07 9.03 -9.00
N VAL A 311 8.73 7.73 -8.95
CA VAL A 311 8.13 6.99 -10.08
C VAL A 311 7.00 6.11 -9.54
N PRO A 312 5.80 6.67 -9.36
CA PRO A 312 4.63 5.90 -8.96
C PRO A 312 4.18 4.96 -10.10
N HIS A 313 3.42 3.91 -9.76
CA HIS A 313 2.83 3.03 -10.77
C HIS A 313 1.80 3.83 -11.61
N PRO A 314 1.92 3.90 -12.95
CA PRO A 314 1.16 4.85 -13.76
C PRO A 314 -0.37 4.71 -13.67
N PRO A 315 -0.94 3.50 -13.68
CA PRO A 315 -2.38 3.32 -13.47
C PRO A 315 -2.85 3.92 -12.15
N LEU A 316 -2.10 3.73 -11.05
CA LEU A 316 -2.46 4.33 -9.77
C LEU A 316 -2.39 5.86 -9.83
N GLN A 317 -1.34 6.40 -10.46
CA GLN A 317 -1.18 7.85 -10.65
C GLN A 317 -2.33 8.46 -11.48
N ALA A 318 -2.75 7.79 -12.56
CA ALA A 318 -3.85 8.25 -13.41
C ALA A 318 -5.19 8.35 -12.65
N PHE A 319 -5.37 7.54 -11.60
CA PHE A 319 -6.55 7.53 -10.72
C PHE A 319 -6.33 8.31 -9.41
N ASP A 320 -5.49 9.35 -9.43
CA ASP A 320 -5.24 10.29 -8.33
C ASP A 320 -4.56 9.65 -7.10
N ALA A 321 -3.72 8.63 -7.28
CA ALA A 321 -2.91 8.13 -6.18
C ALA A 321 -1.90 9.17 -5.68
N PRO A 322 -1.80 9.43 -4.36
CA PRO A 322 -0.81 10.36 -3.82
C PRO A 322 0.61 9.94 -4.17
N SER A 323 1.42 10.91 -4.61
CA SER A 323 2.84 10.69 -4.97
C SER A 323 3.69 10.18 -3.80
N GLY A 324 3.24 10.38 -2.56
CA GLY A 324 3.99 10.05 -1.35
C GLY A 324 5.06 11.10 -0.99
N GLU A 325 5.07 12.24 -1.67
CA GLU A 325 5.96 13.36 -1.36
C GLU A 325 5.45 14.21 -0.19
N PHE A 326 4.13 14.28 -0.03
CA PHE A 326 3.44 15.03 1.00
C PHE A 326 2.39 14.16 1.71
N SER A 327 2.01 14.54 2.92
CA SER A 327 0.90 13.90 3.62
C SER A 327 -0.43 14.30 2.96
N THR A 328 -1.27 13.31 2.65
CA THR A 328 -2.56 13.53 1.97
C THR A 328 -3.69 13.00 2.85
N VAL A 329 -4.37 13.91 3.55
CA VAL A 329 -5.52 13.57 4.42
C VAL A 329 -6.81 13.43 3.60
N ARG A 330 -6.96 14.27 2.56
CA ARG A 330 -8.08 14.25 1.63
C ARG A 330 -7.51 14.08 0.21
N ARG A 331 -7.93 13.03 -0.48
CA ARG A 331 -7.49 12.75 -1.85
C ARG A 331 -8.36 13.54 -2.83
N PRO A 332 -7.77 14.21 -3.83
CA PRO A 332 -8.55 14.74 -4.94
C PRO A 332 -9.20 13.58 -5.70
N ARG A 333 -10.37 13.83 -6.29
CA ARG A 333 -11.03 12.89 -7.21
C ARG A 333 -11.31 13.61 -8.50
N THR A 334 -10.61 13.20 -9.54
CA THR A 334 -10.85 13.65 -10.91
C THR A 334 -11.52 12.54 -11.70
N ASN A 335 -12.36 12.93 -12.66
CA ASN A 335 -12.95 12.05 -13.67
C ASN A 335 -12.51 12.61 -15.02
N THR A 336 -11.51 11.99 -15.64
CA THR A 336 -10.91 12.49 -16.88
C THR A 336 -11.04 11.48 -18.02
N PRO A 337 -11.11 11.93 -19.29
CA PRO A 337 -11.08 11.00 -20.42
C PRO A 337 -9.84 10.09 -20.45
N LEU A 338 -8.71 10.57 -19.90
CA LEU A 338 -7.48 9.78 -19.78
C LEU A 338 -7.69 8.54 -18.90
N GLN A 339 -8.43 8.65 -17.80
CA GLN A 339 -8.73 7.50 -16.94
C GLN A 339 -9.53 6.42 -17.67
N ALA A 340 -10.51 6.81 -18.49
CA ALA A 340 -11.25 5.88 -19.35
C ALA A 340 -10.35 5.21 -20.42
N LEU A 341 -9.33 5.92 -20.89
CA LEU A 341 -8.33 5.34 -21.80
C LEU A 341 -7.37 4.39 -21.07
N VAL A 342 -7.06 4.63 -19.79
CA VAL A 342 -6.27 3.71 -18.96
C VAL A 342 -7.02 2.40 -18.77
N THR A 343 -8.27 2.44 -18.30
CA THR A 343 -9.11 1.23 -18.14
C THR A 343 -9.31 0.45 -19.44
N LEU A 344 -9.29 1.12 -20.59
CA LEU A 344 -9.36 0.44 -21.88
C LEU A 344 -8.04 -0.19 -22.32
N ASN A 345 -6.90 0.48 -22.13
CA ASN A 345 -5.68 0.17 -22.88
C ASN A 345 -4.53 -0.34 -22.02
N GLU A 346 -4.61 -0.17 -20.71
CA GLU A 346 -3.57 -0.64 -19.80
C GLU A 346 -3.50 -2.18 -19.85
N PRO A 347 -2.30 -2.78 -19.96
CA PRO A 347 -2.12 -4.22 -20.13
C PRO A 347 -2.82 -5.10 -19.09
N LEU A 348 -2.72 -4.78 -17.80
CA LEU A 348 -3.38 -5.50 -16.71
C LEU A 348 -4.90 -5.38 -16.77
N PHE A 349 -5.45 -4.21 -17.14
CA PHE A 349 -6.90 -4.04 -17.32
C PHE A 349 -7.42 -4.87 -18.52
N PHE A 350 -6.66 -4.92 -19.61
CA PHE A 350 -7.00 -5.74 -20.76
C PHE A 350 -6.89 -7.25 -20.44
N GLU A 351 -5.88 -7.65 -19.67
CA GLU A 351 -5.72 -9.01 -19.15
C GLU A 351 -6.86 -9.39 -18.19
N ALA A 352 -7.34 -8.45 -17.38
CA ALA A 352 -8.53 -8.62 -16.56
C ALA A 352 -9.81 -8.82 -17.41
N ALA A 353 -9.92 -8.14 -18.57
CA ALA A 353 -11.01 -8.39 -19.51
C ALA A 353 -10.98 -9.83 -20.07
N GLN A 354 -9.80 -10.36 -20.36
CA GLN A 354 -9.63 -11.77 -20.73
C GLN A 354 -10.01 -12.70 -19.57
N GLY A 355 -9.60 -12.37 -18.34
CA GLY A 355 -9.99 -13.11 -17.12
C GLY A 355 -11.51 -13.18 -16.94
N LEU A 356 -12.21 -12.05 -17.08
CA LEU A 356 -13.66 -11.97 -16.99
C LEU A 356 -14.36 -12.77 -18.10
N ALA A 357 -13.83 -12.72 -19.33
CA ALA A 357 -14.35 -13.51 -20.44
C ALA A 357 -14.22 -15.01 -20.18
N ARG A 358 -13.03 -15.47 -19.74
CA ARG A 358 -12.80 -16.87 -19.36
C ARG A 358 -13.73 -17.30 -18.23
N ARG A 359 -13.86 -16.49 -17.19
CA ARG A 359 -14.76 -16.73 -16.06
C ARG A 359 -16.22 -16.83 -16.50
N THR A 360 -16.64 -16.04 -17.49
CA THR A 360 -18.00 -16.05 -18.03
C THR A 360 -18.26 -17.30 -18.88
N LEU A 361 -17.32 -17.64 -19.75
CA LEU A 361 -17.41 -18.77 -20.69
C LEU A 361 -17.24 -20.14 -20.03
N SER A 362 -16.51 -20.21 -18.91
CA SER A 362 -16.30 -21.47 -18.16
C SER A 362 -17.55 -21.93 -17.40
N ARG A 363 -18.62 -21.15 -17.40
CA ARG A 363 -19.85 -21.51 -16.69
C ARG A 363 -20.73 -22.41 -17.56
N PRO A 364 -21.46 -23.36 -16.95
CA PRO A 364 -22.34 -24.29 -17.67
C PRO A 364 -23.60 -23.63 -18.27
N GLN A 365 -23.70 -22.29 -18.26
CA GLN A 365 -24.83 -21.61 -18.87
C GLN A 365 -24.79 -21.72 -20.39
N THR A 366 -25.97 -21.96 -20.96
CA THR A 366 -26.14 -22.44 -22.33
C THR A 366 -26.44 -21.33 -23.33
N ASP A 367 -26.75 -20.10 -22.91
CA ASP A 367 -27.03 -18.98 -23.82
C ASP A 367 -26.21 -17.70 -23.54
N ASP A 368 -26.08 -16.87 -24.58
CA ASP A 368 -25.34 -15.61 -24.50
C ASP A 368 -26.01 -14.61 -23.54
N GLN A 369 -27.33 -14.66 -23.43
CA GLN A 369 -28.08 -13.74 -22.58
C GLN A 369 -27.71 -13.93 -21.10
N ALA A 370 -27.72 -15.16 -20.60
CA ALA A 370 -27.32 -15.49 -19.24
C ALA A 370 -25.84 -15.16 -18.98
N ARG A 371 -24.98 -15.37 -19.98
CA ARG A 371 -23.55 -15.01 -19.89
C ARG A 371 -23.34 -13.50 -19.82
N LEU A 372 -24.06 -12.71 -20.62
CA LEU A 372 -24.03 -11.24 -20.57
C LEU A 372 -24.51 -10.72 -19.21
N VAL A 373 -25.64 -11.23 -18.72
CA VAL A 373 -26.15 -10.88 -17.38
C VAL A 373 -25.13 -11.23 -16.29
N TYR A 374 -24.46 -12.38 -16.39
CA TYR A 374 -23.43 -12.78 -15.45
C TYR A 374 -22.23 -11.84 -15.46
N ALA A 375 -21.66 -11.56 -16.64
CA ALA A 375 -20.50 -10.67 -16.79
C ALA A 375 -20.83 -9.25 -16.29
N PHE A 376 -22.01 -8.74 -16.63
CA PHE A 376 -22.48 -7.43 -16.17
C PHE A 376 -22.56 -7.35 -14.64
N ARG A 377 -23.16 -8.37 -14.00
CA ARG A 377 -23.29 -8.44 -12.53
C ARG A 377 -21.95 -8.59 -11.81
N CYS A 378 -20.93 -9.13 -12.47
CA CYS A 378 -19.59 -9.18 -11.89
C CYS A 378 -18.94 -7.79 -11.79
N CYS A 379 -19.34 -6.84 -12.64
CA CYS A 379 -18.81 -5.48 -12.67
C CYS A 379 -19.63 -4.49 -11.83
N VAL A 380 -20.96 -4.50 -11.95
CA VAL A 380 -21.83 -3.44 -11.36
C VAL A 380 -22.86 -3.94 -10.34
N ALA A 381 -22.85 -5.24 -9.99
CA ALA A 381 -23.67 -5.86 -8.94
C ALA A 381 -25.22 -5.78 -9.08
N ARG A 382 -25.78 -5.10 -10.09
CA ARG A 382 -27.22 -5.11 -10.45
C ARG A 382 -27.49 -5.87 -11.76
N PHE A 383 -28.76 -6.15 -12.04
CA PHE A 383 -29.15 -6.69 -13.35
C PHE A 383 -29.10 -5.60 -14.43
N PRO A 384 -28.70 -5.94 -15.67
CA PRO A 384 -28.84 -5.02 -16.78
C PRO A 384 -30.32 -4.81 -17.10
N THR A 385 -30.65 -3.60 -17.56
CA THR A 385 -31.93 -3.31 -18.19
C THR A 385 -32.04 -3.99 -19.56
N ASP A 386 -33.24 -4.09 -20.11
CA ASP A 386 -33.45 -4.68 -21.44
C ASP A 386 -32.68 -3.93 -22.54
N GLU A 387 -32.57 -2.60 -22.43
CA GLU A 387 -31.81 -1.76 -23.35
C GLU A 387 -30.30 -2.04 -23.25
N GLU A 388 -29.73 -2.04 -22.05
CA GLU A 388 -28.31 -2.36 -21.84
C GLU A 388 -27.98 -3.77 -22.37
N LEU A 389 -28.87 -4.73 -22.11
CA LEU A 389 -28.70 -6.10 -22.56
C LEU A 389 -28.79 -6.22 -24.09
N ALA A 390 -29.66 -5.44 -24.74
CA ALA A 390 -29.74 -5.37 -26.21
C ALA A 390 -28.46 -4.78 -26.82
N VAL A 391 -27.92 -3.71 -26.24
CA VAL A 391 -26.66 -3.08 -26.67
C VAL A 391 -25.49 -4.06 -26.55
N LEU A 392 -25.41 -4.79 -25.44
CA LEU A 392 -24.35 -5.79 -25.23
C LEU A 392 -24.45 -6.98 -26.19
N ARG A 393 -25.68 -7.46 -26.48
CA ARG A 393 -25.89 -8.50 -27.50
C ARG A 393 -25.44 -8.04 -28.89
N GLN A 394 -25.82 -6.83 -29.28
CA GLN A 394 -25.40 -6.25 -30.56
C GLN A 394 -23.89 -6.09 -30.62
N LEU A 395 -23.25 -5.67 -29.52
CA LEU A 395 -21.80 -5.56 -29.43
C LEU A 395 -21.13 -6.92 -29.62
N LEU A 396 -21.58 -7.96 -28.92
CA LEU A 396 -21.04 -9.32 -29.04
C LEU A 396 -21.12 -9.83 -30.47
N GLN A 397 -22.31 -9.74 -31.09
CA GLN A 397 -22.52 -10.19 -32.46
C GLN A 397 -21.62 -9.43 -33.44
N ARG A 398 -21.47 -8.12 -33.26
CA ARG A 398 -20.57 -7.29 -34.07
C ARG A 398 -19.11 -7.72 -33.95
N GLN A 399 -18.63 -8.08 -32.76
CA GLN A 399 -17.24 -8.55 -32.61
C GLN A 399 -17.02 -9.93 -33.22
N ARG A 400 -17.98 -10.86 -33.08
CA ARG A 400 -17.94 -12.16 -33.76
C ARG A 400 -17.79 -11.99 -35.28
N THR A 401 -18.66 -11.18 -35.89
CA THR A 401 -18.59 -10.90 -37.34
C THR A 401 -17.25 -10.28 -37.76
N ARG A 402 -16.69 -9.37 -36.95
CA ARG A 402 -15.37 -8.77 -37.27
C ARG A 402 -14.22 -9.77 -37.19
N LEU A 403 -14.29 -10.74 -36.27
CA LEU A 403 -13.30 -11.82 -36.14
C LEU A 403 -13.45 -12.84 -37.27
N GLU A 404 -14.68 -13.20 -37.65
CA GLU A 404 -14.96 -14.06 -38.81
C GLU A 404 -14.44 -13.46 -40.11
N GLN A 405 -14.63 -12.14 -40.29
CA GLN A 405 -14.16 -11.39 -41.47
C GLN A 405 -12.65 -11.08 -41.44
N GLY A 406 -11.91 -11.50 -40.41
CA GLY A 406 -10.47 -11.22 -40.28
C GLY A 406 -10.13 -9.74 -40.06
N LYS A 407 -11.11 -8.88 -39.71
CA LYS A 407 -10.88 -7.47 -39.35
C LYS A 407 -10.27 -7.32 -37.96
N LEU A 408 -10.35 -8.37 -37.15
CA LEU A 408 -9.73 -8.51 -35.83
C LEU A 408 -8.96 -9.82 -35.80
N ASP A 409 -7.83 -9.81 -35.10
CA ASP A 409 -6.97 -10.98 -34.92
C ASP A 409 -7.10 -11.48 -33.48
N ALA A 410 -7.68 -12.67 -33.32
CA ALA A 410 -7.85 -13.30 -32.01
C ALA A 410 -6.50 -13.53 -31.29
N ALA A 411 -5.45 -13.89 -32.04
CA ALA A 411 -4.14 -14.16 -31.46
C ALA A 411 -3.50 -12.90 -30.85
N ARG A 412 -3.78 -11.71 -31.42
CA ARG A 412 -3.36 -10.42 -30.85
C ARG A 412 -4.19 -9.96 -29.66
N LEU A 413 -5.44 -10.40 -29.57
CA LEU A 413 -6.34 -10.05 -28.48
C LEU A 413 -6.22 -10.98 -27.26
N LEU A 414 -5.69 -12.18 -27.46
CA LEU A 414 -5.54 -13.21 -26.42
C LEU A 414 -4.09 -13.37 -26.00
N VAL A 415 -3.44 -12.26 -25.67
CA VAL A 415 -2.10 -12.23 -25.06
C VAL A 415 -2.09 -11.40 -23.79
N ASP A 416 -1.29 -11.80 -22.82
CA ASP A 416 -1.05 -11.05 -21.60
C ASP A 416 -0.11 -9.85 -21.83
N ALA A 417 0.17 -9.09 -20.77
CA ALA A 417 1.10 -7.95 -20.81
C ALA A 417 2.53 -8.30 -21.28
N TYR A 418 2.87 -9.59 -21.36
CA TYR A 418 4.19 -10.10 -21.75
C TYR A 418 4.18 -10.81 -23.11
N GLY A 419 3.06 -10.76 -23.83
CA GLY A 419 2.90 -11.43 -25.12
C GLY A 419 2.68 -12.94 -25.03
N ARG A 420 2.40 -13.49 -23.84
CA ARG A 420 2.09 -14.91 -23.68
C ARG A 420 0.62 -15.16 -24.00
N PRO A 421 0.28 -16.28 -24.67
CA PRO A 421 -1.11 -16.61 -24.94
C PRO A 421 -1.96 -16.69 -23.68
N SER A 422 -3.18 -16.16 -23.74
CA SER A 422 -4.18 -16.29 -22.70
C SER A 422 -4.52 -17.76 -22.47
N PRO A 423 -4.78 -18.21 -21.23
CA PRO A 423 -5.21 -19.58 -20.99
C PRO A 423 -6.51 -19.91 -21.73
N ARG A 424 -6.58 -21.10 -22.33
CA ARG A 424 -7.77 -21.55 -23.06
C ARG A 424 -8.93 -21.91 -22.12
N VAL A 425 -10.13 -21.91 -22.68
CA VAL A 425 -11.34 -22.44 -22.03
C VAL A 425 -11.77 -23.68 -22.82
N ASP A 426 -11.97 -24.80 -22.12
CA ASP A 426 -12.33 -26.06 -22.78
C ASP A 426 -13.63 -25.93 -23.59
N GLY A 427 -13.59 -26.41 -24.83
CA GLY A 427 -14.75 -26.35 -25.73
C GLY A 427 -15.07 -24.96 -26.30
N VAL A 428 -14.22 -23.96 -26.09
CA VAL A 428 -14.38 -22.61 -26.64
C VAL A 428 -13.21 -22.28 -27.55
N ASP A 429 -13.50 -21.83 -28.78
CA ASP A 429 -12.46 -21.41 -29.71
C ASP A 429 -11.90 -20.01 -29.37
N ASP A 430 -10.71 -19.71 -29.92
CA ASP A 430 -10.00 -18.46 -29.66
C ASP A 430 -10.77 -17.22 -30.18
N ARG A 431 -11.60 -17.35 -31.22
CA ARG A 431 -12.40 -16.23 -31.74
C ARG A 431 -13.53 -15.89 -30.79
N GLU A 432 -14.22 -16.90 -30.26
CA GLU A 432 -15.28 -16.72 -29.30
C GLU A 432 -14.74 -16.09 -28.01
N LEU A 433 -13.63 -16.60 -27.49
CA LEU A 433 -12.97 -16.00 -26.33
C LEU A 433 -12.54 -14.54 -26.58
N ALA A 434 -12.03 -14.23 -27.78
CA ALA A 434 -11.68 -12.85 -28.16
C ALA A 434 -12.92 -11.93 -28.26
N ALA A 435 -14.04 -12.42 -28.79
CA ALA A 435 -15.29 -11.66 -28.87
C ALA A 435 -15.80 -11.30 -27.46
N TRP A 436 -15.83 -12.27 -26.54
CA TRP A 436 -16.21 -12.03 -25.15
C TRP A 436 -15.23 -11.13 -24.40
N THR A 437 -13.92 -11.24 -24.68
CA THR A 437 -12.90 -10.35 -24.11
C THR A 437 -13.20 -8.89 -24.44
N LEU A 438 -13.61 -8.59 -25.68
CA LEU A 438 -13.96 -7.23 -26.10
C LEU A 438 -15.24 -6.71 -25.44
N VAL A 439 -16.23 -7.58 -25.18
CA VAL A 439 -17.42 -7.20 -24.40
C VAL A 439 -17.05 -6.93 -22.94
N CYS A 440 -16.26 -7.81 -22.32
CA CYS A 440 -15.79 -7.68 -20.95
C CYS A 440 -14.94 -6.42 -20.76
N ARG A 441 -14.14 -6.04 -21.76
CA ARG A 441 -13.36 -4.80 -21.78
C ARG A 441 -14.26 -3.56 -21.70
N VAL A 442 -15.40 -3.57 -22.38
CA VAL A 442 -16.40 -2.47 -22.28
C VAL A 442 -17.03 -2.44 -20.90
N LEU A 443 -17.42 -3.60 -20.36
CA LEU A 443 -18.02 -3.69 -19.02
C LEU A 443 -17.07 -3.19 -17.92
N LEU A 444 -15.78 -3.55 -17.98
CA LEU A 444 -14.78 -3.08 -17.03
C LEU A 444 -14.46 -1.58 -17.14
N ASN A 445 -14.82 -0.95 -18.28
CA ASN A 445 -14.62 0.47 -18.53
C ASN A 445 -15.87 1.33 -18.25
N LEU A 446 -16.96 0.76 -17.73
CA LEU A 446 -18.10 1.56 -17.32
C LEU A 446 -17.73 2.45 -16.12
N ASP A 447 -18.21 3.69 -16.12
CA ASP A 447 -18.11 4.59 -14.96
C ASP A 447 -18.68 3.93 -13.69
N GLU A 448 -19.80 3.21 -13.86
CA GLU A 448 -20.47 2.45 -12.81
C GLU A 448 -19.57 1.36 -12.20
N THR A 449 -18.74 0.69 -13.00
CA THR A 449 -17.84 -0.37 -12.50
C THR A 449 -16.83 0.15 -11.49
N ILE A 450 -16.38 1.40 -11.64
CA ILE A 450 -15.38 2.04 -10.77
C ILE A 450 -16.01 3.05 -9.80
N THR A 451 -17.33 3.08 -9.73
CA THR A 451 -18.09 4.00 -8.88
C THR A 451 -18.74 3.23 -7.74
N LYS A 452 -18.63 3.78 -6.54
CA LYS A 452 -19.46 3.34 -5.42
C LYS A 452 -20.82 3.97 -5.60
N GLU A 453 -21.90 3.19 -5.53
CA GLU A 453 -23.28 3.68 -5.53
C GLU A 453 -24.27 2.73 -4.84
#